data_AF-A0A8T1VJ22-F1
#
_entry.id   AF-A0A8T1VJ22-F1
#
_cell.length_a   1.000
_cell.length_b   1.000
_cell.length_c   1.000
_cell.angle_alpha   90.00
_cell.angle_beta   90.00
_cell.angle_gamma   90.00
#
_symmetry.space_group_name_H-M   'P 1'
#
loop_
_entity.id
_entity.type
_entity.pdbx_description
1 polymer ?
#
loop_
_entity_poly.entity_id
_entity_poly.type
_entity_poly.pdbx_seq_one_letter_code
_entity_poly.pdbx_strand_id
1 'polypeptide(L)'
;MLRSFRPTIAASFLLVLAGTSLVHAETLCSVPPVTYAKAKAAYPASAFAIEALEKHGIATWYSDRSENGDYAQTADDIVAACPEDSRLSIVVYGLPNKDCDAKESAVGSTVQSASDYVNFLNTLTAAIGTRKVLYILEPDAIGLLASDTTDCGESAGYLANLQTAIELLSANENAVLYLDVGYWTLEYTSTASTVAGIVKQLASAGSKVKGITLNTSNYQSTSSLATLCSNFQSAVGSTDLHCIFDTSRNYKGAPESDEWCNVKSAGIGTLPTSNTGLSNVDYFVWAKPPGDSDGTCSGRTPDSMQGPGAGVFFDELFQTLWNQGVLVAEMGFDPIDGTIRSYLSSESDDSSTTTQSSSDQQQQNQDQEAAIYNSTALASSEDQTTQQSTGAQTSYQATQTDSALSPTPTSATKASDTSQISTESSDSSAVGTGTIVVIAVVAAAVVALAAIMGVRHRQKKMLNDAKSPAQPVNPAAMTNFRAQLTVMRDSDVL
;
A
#
# COMPACT_ATOMS: atom_id res chain seq x y z
N MET A 1 74.64 -7.68 -55.80
CA MET A 1 73.32 -7.73 -56.43
C MET A 1 72.32 -8.20 -55.38
N LEU A 2 71.38 -7.33 -55.00
CA LEU A 2 70.39 -7.52 -53.94
C LEU A 2 69.48 -8.74 -54.19
N ARG A 3 69.29 -9.60 -53.19
CA ARG A 3 68.14 -10.52 -53.09
C ARG A 3 67.11 -9.89 -52.15
N SER A 4 65.94 -9.59 -52.71
CA SER A 4 64.77 -9.02 -52.04
C SER A 4 64.09 -10.07 -51.17
N PHE A 5 64.01 -9.79 -49.86
CA PHE A 5 63.07 -10.42 -48.93
C PHE A 5 61.78 -9.59 -48.94
N ARG A 6 60.63 -10.24 -49.18
CA ARG A 6 59.28 -9.67 -49.00
C ARG A 6 58.74 -10.13 -47.64
N PRO A 7 58.22 -9.24 -46.77
CA PRO A 7 57.48 -9.68 -45.60
C PRO A 7 56.00 -9.88 -45.96
N THR A 8 55.47 -11.06 -45.67
CA THR A 8 54.03 -11.34 -45.61
C THR A 8 53.46 -10.74 -44.34
N ILE A 9 52.63 -9.70 -44.49
CA ILE A 9 51.83 -9.13 -43.40
C ILE A 9 50.62 -10.04 -43.20
N ALA A 10 50.59 -10.78 -42.08
CA ALA A 10 49.40 -11.49 -41.64
C ALA A 10 48.49 -10.51 -40.88
N ALA A 11 47.42 -10.05 -41.54
CA ALA A 11 46.38 -9.27 -40.90
C ALA A 11 45.51 -10.21 -40.04
N SER A 12 45.67 -10.16 -38.72
CA SER A 12 44.77 -10.81 -37.78
C SER A 12 43.50 -9.96 -37.65
N PHE A 13 42.39 -10.41 -38.23
CA PHE A 13 41.08 -9.86 -37.96
C PHE A 13 40.62 -10.30 -36.57
N LEU A 14 40.74 -9.42 -35.57
CA LEU A 14 39.99 -9.57 -34.32
C LEU A 14 38.52 -9.25 -34.63
N LEU A 15 37.69 -10.29 -34.70
CA LEU A 15 36.24 -10.15 -34.73
C LEU A 15 35.79 -9.81 -33.29
N VAL A 16 35.59 -8.53 -33.00
CA VAL A 16 34.90 -8.11 -31.76
C VAL A 16 33.44 -8.49 -31.93
N LEU A 17 33.01 -9.63 -31.37
CA LEU A 17 31.59 -9.86 -31.12
C LEU A 17 31.15 -8.83 -30.08
N ALA A 18 30.55 -7.74 -30.55
CA ALA A 18 29.66 -6.94 -29.73
C ALA A 18 28.46 -7.82 -29.38
N GLY A 19 28.57 -8.57 -28.28
CA GLY A 19 27.42 -9.24 -27.69
C GLY A 19 26.44 -8.16 -27.29
N THR A 20 25.36 -8.00 -28.05
CA THR A 20 24.16 -7.34 -27.55
C THR A 20 23.64 -8.24 -26.44
N SER A 21 24.05 -7.97 -25.20
CA SER A 21 23.34 -8.47 -24.04
C SER A 21 21.93 -7.95 -24.17
N LEU A 22 20.99 -8.79 -24.62
CA LEU A 22 19.58 -8.55 -24.42
C LEU A 22 19.42 -8.45 -22.91
N VAL A 23 19.30 -7.23 -22.39
CA VAL A 23 18.95 -7.00 -21.00
C VAL A 23 17.54 -7.55 -20.88
N HIS A 24 17.42 -8.79 -20.41
CA HIS A 24 16.13 -9.33 -20.05
C HIS A 24 15.62 -8.49 -18.89
N ALA A 25 14.39 -7.98 -19.03
CA ALA A 25 13.70 -7.33 -17.92
C ALA A 25 13.66 -8.34 -16.75
N GLU A 26 14.05 -7.90 -15.57
CA GLU A 26 14.06 -8.78 -14.40
C GLU A 26 12.61 -9.13 -14.05
N THR A 27 12.28 -10.43 -14.05
CA THR A 27 10.92 -10.88 -13.74
C THR A 27 10.67 -10.72 -12.24
N LEU A 28 9.73 -9.83 -11.90
CA LEU A 28 9.17 -9.74 -10.56
C LEU A 28 8.17 -10.89 -10.34
N CYS A 29 8.35 -11.65 -9.27
CA CYS A 29 7.47 -12.74 -8.90
C CYS A 29 6.86 -12.52 -7.51
N SER A 30 5.63 -12.96 -7.36
CA SER A 30 4.84 -12.87 -6.14
C SER A 30 3.78 -13.96 -6.11
N VAL A 31 3.11 -14.12 -4.97
CA VAL A 31 1.89 -14.93 -4.87
C VAL A 31 0.64 -14.06 -5.07
N PRO A 32 -0.44 -14.61 -5.64
CA PRO A 32 -1.71 -13.90 -5.74
C PRO A 32 -2.19 -13.35 -4.39
N PRO A 33 -2.84 -12.17 -4.36
CA PRO A 33 -3.46 -11.65 -3.15
C PRO A 33 -4.39 -12.67 -2.50
N VAL A 34 -4.32 -12.78 -1.16
CA VAL A 34 -5.11 -13.76 -0.37
C VAL A 34 -6.62 -13.61 -0.54
N THR A 35 -7.07 -12.44 -0.99
CA THR A 35 -8.46 -12.10 -1.26
C THR A 35 -8.98 -12.67 -2.57
N TYR A 36 -8.11 -12.89 -3.57
CA TYR A 36 -8.52 -13.17 -4.96
C TYR A 36 -9.21 -14.53 -5.11
N ALA A 37 -8.74 -15.57 -4.43
CA ALA A 37 -9.35 -16.89 -4.50
C ALA A 37 -10.83 -16.86 -4.03
N LYS A 38 -11.10 -16.18 -2.91
CA LYS A 38 -12.47 -16.01 -2.40
C LYS A 38 -13.29 -15.09 -3.30
N ALA A 39 -12.69 -14.03 -3.82
CA ALA A 39 -13.33 -13.08 -4.72
C ALA A 39 -13.82 -13.74 -6.01
N LYS A 40 -12.99 -14.58 -6.66
CA LYS A 40 -13.39 -15.33 -7.87
C LYS A 40 -14.61 -16.21 -7.65
N ALA A 41 -14.70 -16.85 -6.48
CA ALA A 41 -15.85 -17.69 -6.11
C ALA A 41 -17.11 -16.86 -5.81
N ALA A 42 -16.95 -15.70 -5.14
CA ALA A 42 -18.06 -14.82 -4.78
C ALA A 42 -18.60 -14.00 -5.97
N TYR A 43 -17.73 -13.65 -6.92
CA TYR A 43 -18.01 -12.75 -8.03
C TYR A 43 -17.61 -13.40 -9.37
N PRO A 44 -18.36 -14.43 -9.84
CA PRO A 44 -18.00 -15.18 -11.06
C PRO A 44 -18.00 -14.33 -12.34
N ALA A 45 -18.72 -13.21 -12.37
CA ALA A 45 -18.66 -12.26 -13.49
C ALA A 45 -17.34 -11.48 -13.54
N SER A 46 -16.66 -11.30 -12.40
CA SER A 46 -15.36 -10.63 -12.28
C SER A 46 -14.18 -11.62 -12.33
N ALA A 47 -14.45 -12.92 -12.24
CA ALA A 47 -13.41 -13.94 -12.08
C ALA A 47 -12.36 -13.94 -13.20
N PHE A 48 -12.79 -13.78 -14.45
CA PHE A 48 -11.88 -13.73 -15.61
C PHE A 48 -10.86 -12.58 -15.52
N ALA A 49 -11.29 -11.44 -14.99
CA ALA A 49 -10.44 -10.27 -14.81
C ALA A 49 -9.45 -10.48 -13.66
N ILE A 50 -9.89 -11.10 -12.56
CA ILE A 50 -9.01 -11.48 -11.45
C ILE A 50 -7.94 -12.49 -11.95
N GLU A 51 -8.34 -13.52 -12.71
CA GLU A 51 -7.42 -14.48 -13.32
C GLU A 51 -6.42 -13.83 -14.29
N ALA A 52 -6.82 -12.78 -14.99
CA ALA A 52 -5.90 -12.01 -15.82
C ALA A 52 -4.86 -11.26 -14.99
N LEU A 53 -5.26 -10.65 -13.87
CA LEU A 53 -4.33 -9.94 -12.98
C LEU A 53 -3.35 -10.88 -12.26
N GLU A 54 -3.78 -12.10 -11.91
CA GLU A 54 -2.93 -13.13 -11.29
C GLU A 54 -1.73 -13.55 -12.16
N LYS A 55 -1.74 -13.23 -13.46
CA LYS A 55 -0.62 -13.47 -14.37
C LYS A 55 0.49 -12.42 -14.27
N HIS A 56 0.28 -11.37 -13.48
CA HIS A 56 1.22 -10.27 -13.27
C HIS A 56 1.71 -10.23 -11.82
N GLY A 57 2.93 -9.69 -11.62
CA GLY A 57 3.51 -9.53 -10.28
C GLY A 57 2.82 -8.45 -9.46
N ILE A 58 1.80 -8.82 -8.69
CA ILE A 58 1.23 -7.99 -7.61
C ILE A 58 2.04 -8.26 -6.35
N ALA A 59 2.75 -7.27 -5.82
CA ALA A 59 3.68 -7.47 -4.72
C ALA A 59 2.99 -8.15 -3.52
N THR A 60 3.63 -9.17 -2.95
CA THR A 60 3.08 -9.92 -1.82
C THR A 60 3.18 -9.07 -0.56
N TRP A 61 2.04 -8.79 0.08
CA TRP A 61 2.00 -8.12 1.37
C TRP A 61 2.37 -9.10 2.47
N TYR A 62 3.63 -9.04 2.90
CA TYR A 62 4.06 -9.67 4.14
C TYR A 62 3.63 -8.76 5.29
N SER A 63 2.45 -9.03 5.83
CA SER A 63 1.80 -8.19 6.84
C SER A 63 1.46 -8.95 8.10
N ASP A 64 1.54 -8.25 9.24
CA ASP A 64 1.21 -8.78 10.55
C ASP A 64 -0.30 -8.78 10.86
N ARG A 65 -1.15 -8.28 9.95
CA ARG A 65 -2.60 -8.28 10.11
C ARG A 65 -3.15 -9.69 9.92
N SER A 66 -3.91 -10.18 10.89
CA SER A 66 -4.52 -11.51 10.83
C SER A 66 -5.47 -11.72 9.62
N GLU A 67 -6.04 -10.65 9.08
CA GLU A 67 -6.86 -10.69 7.86
C GLU A 67 -6.05 -11.06 6.60
N ASN A 68 -4.74 -10.79 6.61
CA ASN A 68 -3.81 -11.18 5.56
C ASN A 68 -3.34 -12.65 5.70
N GLY A 69 -3.70 -13.33 6.79
CA GLY A 69 -3.30 -14.70 7.08
C GLY A 69 -2.06 -14.79 7.99
N ASP A 70 -1.41 -15.96 7.97
CA ASP A 70 -0.15 -16.17 8.69
C ASP A 70 1.02 -15.65 7.84
N TYR A 71 1.74 -14.65 8.35
CA TYR A 71 2.88 -14.08 7.64
C TYR A 71 4.00 -15.11 7.44
N ALA A 72 4.21 -16.05 8.38
CA ALA A 72 5.25 -17.06 8.25
C ALA A 72 4.98 -17.96 7.05
N GLN A 73 3.74 -18.45 6.94
CA GLN A 73 3.30 -19.22 5.78
C GLN A 73 3.39 -18.41 4.49
N THR A 74 3.06 -17.11 4.53
CA THR A 74 3.19 -16.23 3.36
C THR A 74 4.63 -16.14 2.85
N ALA A 75 5.63 -16.09 3.75
CA ALA A 75 7.03 -16.07 3.37
C ALA A 75 7.50 -17.42 2.78
N ASP A 76 7.01 -18.54 3.30
CA ASP A 76 7.28 -19.86 2.73
C ASP A 76 6.62 -20.04 1.36
N ASP A 77 5.38 -19.59 1.21
CA ASP A 77 4.57 -19.71 -0.02
C ASP A 77 5.22 -18.95 -1.18
N ILE A 78 5.71 -17.73 -0.96
CA ILE A 78 6.35 -16.96 -2.03
C ILE A 78 7.66 -17.61 -2.49
N VAL A 79 8.46 -18.15 -1.57
CA VAL A 79 9.71 -18.85 -1.91
C VAL A 79 9.42 -20.13 -2.69
N ALA A 80 8.37 -20.85 -2.31
CA ALA A 80 7.94 -22.10 -2.95
C ALA A 80 7.30 -21.88 -4.33
N ALA A 81 6.51 -20.83 -4.50
CA ALA A 81 5.81 -20.54 -5.75
C ALA A 81 6.71 -19.91 -6.81
N CYS A 82 7.66 -19.08 -6.40
CA CYS A 82 8.47 -18.29 -7.34
C CYS A 82 9.71 -19.04 -7.83
N PRO A 83 10.02 -19.00 -9.16
CA PRO A 83 11.25 -19.54 -9.71
C PRO A 83 12.53 -18.95 -9.07
N GLU A 84 13.58 -19.75 -8.96
CA GLU A 84 14.87 -19.36 -8.36
C GLU A 84 15.55 -18.16 -9.05
N ASP A 85 15.37 -18.00 -10.35
CA ASP A 85 15.95 -16.91 -11.15
C ASP A 85 15.14 -15.60 -11.11
N SER A 86 13.89 -15.66 -10.64
CA SER A 86 13.02 -14.50 -10.46
C SER A 86 13.41 -13.67 -9.24
N ARG A 87 13.02 -12.38 -9.24
CA ARG A 87 13.12 -11.52 -8.06
C ARG A 87 11.78 -11.53 -7.33
N LEU A 88 11.78 -11.96 -6.07
CA LEU A 88 10.62 -11.88 -5.20
C LEU A 88 10.23 -10.41 -4.97
N SER A 89 8.95 -10.06 -5.05
CA SER A 89 8.44 -8.71 -4.81
C SER A 89 7.55 -8.69 -3.58
N ILE A 90 8.00 -8.00 -2.53
CA ILE A 90 7.38 -8.06 -1.20
C ILE A 90 7.18 -6.65 -0.64
N VAL A 91 5.96 -6.37 -0.17
CA VAL A 91 5.68 -5.22 0.71
C VAL A 91 5.83 -5.71 2.14
N VAL A 92 6.79 -5.14 2.88
CA VAL A 92 6.98 -5.41 4.31
C VAL A 92 6.11 -4.43 5.09
N TYR A 93 5.10 -4.93 5.80
CA TYR A 93 4.12 -4.09 6.48
C TYR A 93 3.70 -4.64 7.85
N GLY A 94 4.61 -4.50 8.82
CA GLY A 94 4.48 -5.04 10.17
C GLY A 94 4.98 -4.11 11.27
N LEU A 95 5.18 -2.81 11.03
CA LEU A 95 5.58 -1.88 12.08
C LEU A 95 4.65 -1.93 13.31
N PRO A 96 5.20 -1.90 14.54
CA PRO A 96 4.39 -1.71 15.73
C PRO A 96 3.79 -0.30 15.72
N ASN A 97 2.53 -0.18 16.16
CA ASN A 97 1.77 1.08 16.11
C ASN A 97 1.62 1.67 14.69
N LYS A 98 1.70 0.85 13.64
CA LYS A 98 1.53 1.27 12.24
C LYS A 98 0.20 1.99 11.99
N ASP A 99 0.15 2.70 10.87
CA ASP A 99 -0.98 3.54 10.48
C ASP A 99 -1.38 4.48 11.63
N CYS A 100 -0.39 5.24 12.10
CA CYS A 100 -0.51 6.01 13.33
C CYS A 100 -1.48 7.20 13.24
N ASP A 101 -1.89 7.57 12.02
CA ASP A 101 -2.76 8.72 11.75
C ASP A 101 -4.16 8.32 11.26
N ALA A 102 -4.26 7.55 10.16
CA ALA A 102 -5.55 7.21 9.54
C ALA A 102 -6.27 6.03 10.21
N LYS A 103 -5.52 5.09 10.81
CA LYS A 103 -6.00 3.95 11.62
C LYS A 103 -6.83 2.89 10.90
N GLU A 104 -7.05 2.99 9.59
CA GLU A 104 -7.83 2.02 8.80
C GLU A 104 -7.16 0.63 8.77
N SER A 105 -5.83 0.58 8.86
CA SER A 105 -5.02 -0.66 8.80
C SER A 105 -4.40 -1.06 10.13
N ALA A 106 -4.75 -0.38 11.23
CA ALA A 106 -4.22 -0.71 12.57
C ALA A 106 -4.90 -1.95 13.18
N VAL A 107 -6.12 -2.27 12.76
CA VAL A 107 -6.92 -3.38 13.30
C VAL A 107 -6.37 -4.73 12.83
N GLY A 108 -6.26 -5.67 13.77
CA GLY A 108 -5.81 -7.04 13.51
C GLY A 108 -4.29 -7.23 13.51
N SER A 109 -3.52 -6.19 13.78
CA SER A 109 -2.06 -6.21 13.87
C SER A 109 -1.59 -7.11 15.02
N THR A 110 -0.63 -8.00 14.74
CA THR A 110 -0.06 -8.94 15.71
C THR A 110 1.29 -8.49 16.24
N VAL A 111 1.99 -7.60 15.54
CA VAL A 111 3.24 -7.00 15.99
C VAL A 111 2.92 -5.79 16.89
N GLN A 112 3.26 -5.89 18.18
CA GLN A 112 2.88 -4.89 19.18
C GLN A 112 4.09 -4.17 19.81
N SER A 113 5.30 -4.64 19.53
CA SER A 113 6.54 -4.12 20.11
C SER A 113 7.71 -4.20 19.11
N ALA A 114 8.81 -3.51 19.41
CA ALA A 114 10.03 -3.59 18.63
C ALA A 114 10.61 -5.03 18.62
N SER A 115 10.49 -5.78 19.72
CA SER A 115 10.93 -7.18 19.77
C SER A 115 10.06 -8.08 18.89
N ASP A 116 8.75 -7.85 18.83
CA ASP A 116 7.86 -8.60 17.94
C ASP A 116 8.21 -8.30 16.48
N TYR A 117 8.51 -7.04 16.17
CA TYR A 117 8.91 -6.63 14.83
C TYR A 117 10.23 -7.28 14.38
N VAL A 118 11.21 -7.39 15.28
CA VAL A 118 12.44 -8.15 15.02
C VAL A 118 12.14 -9.64 14.73
N ASN A 119 11.24 -10.26 15.48
CA ASN A 119 10.84 -11.67 15.24
C ASN A 119 10.11 -11.83 13.89
N PHE A 120 9.21 -10.90 13.58
CA PHE A 120 8.51 -10.82 12.30
C PHE A 120 9.49 -10.70 11.13
N LEU A 121 10.49 -9.82 11.22
CA LEU A 121 11.53 -9.66 10.20
C LEU A 121 12.45 -10.88 10.10
N ASN A 122 12.86 -11.47 11.22
CA ASN A 122 13.70 -12.67 11.22
C ASN A 122 13.01 -13.88 10.58
N THR A 123 11.70 -13.98 10.72
CA THR A 123 10.92 -15.02 10.03
C THR A 123 11.00 -14.83 8.52
N LEU A 124 10.83 -13.61 8.03
CA LEU A 124 10.96 -13.27 6.62
C LEU A 124 12.38 -13.55 6.10
N THR A 125 13.41 -13.03 6.78
CA THR A 125 14.80 -13.18 6.31
C THR A 125 15.25 -14.64 6.30
N ALA A 126 14.81 -15.44 7.27
CA ALA A 126 15.10 -16.87 7.31
C ALA A 126 14.47 -17.63 6.13
N ALA A 127 13.21 -17.36 5.80
CA ALA A 127 12.52 -18.00 4.69
C ALA A 127 13.12 -17.59 3.32
N ILE A 128 13.35 -16.28 3.13
CA ILE A 128 13.87 -15.74 1.86
C ILE A 128 15.34 -16.14 1.63
N GLY A 129 16.13 -16.25 2.70
CA GLY A 129 17.54 -16.62 2.64
C GLY A 129 18.34 -15.69 1.72
N THR A 130 18.91 -16.23 0.64
CA THR A 130 19.73 -15.49 -0.33
C THR A 130 19.03 -15.24 -1.67
N ARG A 131 17.71 -15.52 -1.77
CA ARG A 131 16.95 -15.28 -2.99
C ARG A 131 17.02 -13.79 -3.39
N LYS A 132 16.95 -13.51 -4.70
CA LYS A 132 16.77 -12.14 -5.17
C LYS A 132 15.43 -11.62 -4.68
N VAL A 133 15.42 -10.47 -4.03
CA VAL A 133 14.20 -9.88 -3.47
C VAL A 133 14.22 -8.37 -3.61
N LEU A 134 13.04 -7.80 -3.91
CA LEU A 134 12.72 -6.38 -3.84
C LEU A 134 11.78 -6.18 -2.66
N TYR A 135 12.20 -5.38 -1.69
CA TYR A 135 11.38 -4.97 -0.56
C TYR A 135 10.88 -3.55 -0.74
N ILE A 136 9.56 -3.36 -0.71
CA ILE A 136 8.91 -2.08 -0.43
C ILE A 136 8.76 -2.02 1.08
N LEU A 137 9.52 -1.14 1.74
CA LEU A 137 9.61 -1.13 3.18
C LEU A 137 8.62 -0.14 3.80
N GLU A 138 7.68 -0.69 4.57
CA GLU A 138 6.79 0.00 5.51
C GLU A 138 6.10 1.24 4.91
N PRO A 139 5.07 1.02 4.07
CA PRO A 139 4.23 2.09 3.53
C PRO A 139 3.84 3.15 4.57
N ASP A 140 3.91 4.42 4.16
CA ASP A 140 3.63 5.62 4.94
C ASP A 140 4.61 5.96 6.08
N ALA A 141 5.53 5.06 6.47
CA ALA A 141 6.33 5.25 7.67
C ALA A 141 7.23 6.50 7.61
N ILE A 142 8.00 6.69 6.53
CA ILE A 142 8.82 7.91 6.38
C ILE A 142 7.93 9.12 6.10
N GLY A 143 6.80 8.93 5.41
CA GLY A 143 5.83 10.00 5.18
C GLY A 143 5.29 10.60 6.48
N LEU A 144 4.96 9.74 7.44
CA LEU A 144 4.47 10.12 8.78
C LEU A 144 5.59 10.61 9.70
N LEU A 145 6.83 10.17 9.52
CA LEU A 145 8.01 10.76 10.18
C LEU A 145 8.31 12.18 9.69
N ALA A 146 8.06 12.45 8.40
CA ALA A 146 8.35 13.74 7.78
C ALA A 146 7.17 14.73 7.83
N SER A 147 6.02 14.32 8.38
CA SER A 147 4.82 15.14 8.46
C SER A 147 5.02 16.37 9.34
N ASP A 148 4.49 17.51 8.90
CA ASP A 148 4.44 18.76 9.67
C ASP A 148 3.11 18.94 10.42
N THR A 149 2.16 18.03 10.23
CA THR A 149 0.82 18.10 10.83
C THR A 149 0.60 17.14 12.00
N THR A 150 1.49 16.15 12.16
CA THR A 150 1.43 15.13 13.20
C THR A 150 2.84 14.64 13.54
N ASP A 151 3.07 14.32 14.82
CA ASP A 151 4.30 13.71 15.34
C ASP A 151 4.14 12.20 15.57
N CYS A 152 3.07 11.59 15.03
CA CYS A 152 2.72 10.22 15.37
C CYS A 152 3.80 9.21 14.97
N GLY A 153 4.50 9.43 13.84
CA GLY A 153 5.59 8.54 13.41
C GLY A 153 6.80 8.57 14.35
N GLU A 154 7.13 9.75 14.87
CA GLU A 154 8.18 9.90 15.88
C GLU A 154 7.77 9.24 17.19
N SER A 155 6.56 9.52 17.68
CA SER A 155 6.00 8.94 18.90
C SER A 155 5.86 7.41 18.83
N ALA A 156 5.61 6.85 17.64
CA ALA A 156 5.53 5.42 17.39
C ALA A 156 6.91 4.74 17.24
N GLY A 157 8.01 5.52 17.21
CA GLY A 157 9.36 4.99 17.10
C GLY A 157 9.71 4.43 15.72
N TYR A 158 9.07 4.92 14.65
CA TYR A 158 9.27 4.39 13.30
C TYR A 158 10.73 4.44 12.85
N LEU A 159 11.46 5.51 13.16
CA LEU A 159 12.86 5.65 12.71
C LEU A 159 13.75 4.52 13.23
N ALA A 160 13.64 4.17 14.51
CA ALA A 160 14.44 3.11 15.11
C ALA A 160 14.06 1.72 14.57
N ASN A 161 12.77 1.49 14.34
CA ASN A 161 12.30 0.24 13.73
C ASN A 161 12.73 0.12 12.26
N LEU A 162 12.69 1.20 11.49
CA LEU A 162 13.18 1.22 10.10
C LEU A 162 14.69 0.94 10.02
N GLN A 163 15.49 1.50 10.93
CA GLN A 163 16.93 1.18 11.03
C GLN A 163 17.15 -0.31 11.25
N THR A 164 16.39 -0.90 12.19
CA THR A 164 16.44 -2.33 12.50
C THR A 164 16.03 -3.19 11.30
N ALA A 165 14.96 -2.80 10.60
CA ALA A 165 14.50 -3.50 9.41
C ALA A 165 15.52 -3.47 8.28
N ILE A 166 16.11 -2.31 8.01
CA ILE A 166 17.14 -2.17 6.97
C ILE A 166 18.37 -3.02 7.31
N GLU A 167 18.81 -3.05 8.57
CA GLU A 167 19.93 -3.89 9.00
C GLU A 167 19.65 -5.38 8.72
N LEU A 168 18.51 -5.90 9.20
CA LEU A 168 18.15 -7.31 9.06
C LEU A 168 17.92 -7.71 7.60
N LEU A 169 17.17 -6.92 6.85
CA LEU A 169 16.85 -7.22 5.44
C LEU A 169 18.08 -7.07 4.53
N SER A 170 19.01 -6.17 4.86
CA SER A 170 20.26 -5.97 4.09
C SER A 170 21.27 -7.12 4.26
N ALA A 171 21.08 -8.02 5.23
CA ALA A 171 21.91 -9.20 5.39
C ALA A 171 21.83 -10.16 4.18
N ASN A 172 20.75 -10.09 3.40
CA ASN A 172 20.68 -10.75 2.11
C ASN A 172 21.40 -9.92 1.04
N GLU A 173 22.54 -10.44 0.55
CA GLU A 173 23.37 -9.76 -0.45
C GLU A 173 22.65 -9.42 -1.77
N ASN A 174 21.60 -10.18 -2.10
CA ASN A 174 20.80 -10.05 -3.32
C ASN A 174 19.53 -9.18 -3.14
N ALA A 175 19.29 -8.66 -1.93
CA ALA A 175 18.17 -7.78 -1.66
C ALA A 175 18.35 -6.39 -2.28
N VAL A 176 17.23 -5.78 -2.67
CA VAL A 176 17.12 -4.35 -2.96
C VAL A 176 15.94 -3.78 -2.16
N LEU A 177 16.18 -2.68 -1.44
CA LEU A 177 15.17 -2.05 -0.59
C LEU A 177 14.79 -0.68 -1.16
N TYR A 178 13.50 -0.42 -1.24
CA TYR A 178 12.93 0.88 -1.56
C TYR A 178 12.06 1.33 -0.39
N LEU A 179 12.41 2.47 0.19
CA LEU A 179 11.76 3.00 1.37
C LEU A 179 10.50 3.77 0.95
N ASP A 180 9.33 3.41 1.46
CA ASP A 180 8.15 4.22 1.19
C ASP A 180 8.23 5.56 1.92
N VAL A 181 7.93 6.65 1.20
CA VAL A 181 8.05 8.01 1.73
C VAL A 181 6.75 8.80 1.75
N GLY A 182 5.62 8.20 1.35
CA GLY A 182 4.37 8.93 1.09
C GLY A 182 4.54 10.03 0.05
N TYR A 183 4.04 9.84 -1.18
CA TYR A 183 4.38 10.71 -2.32
C TYR A 183 4.17 12.22 -2.04
N TRP A 184 3.16 12.58 -1.24
CA TRP A 184 2.77 13.95 -0.90
C TRP A 184 3.91 14.73 -0.21
N THR A 185 4.81 14.05 0.48
CA THR A 185 5.95 14.68 1.15
C THR A 185 6.94 15.32 0.17
N LEU A 186 6.93 14.92 -1.10
CA LEU A 186 7.83 15.44 -2.13
C LEU A 186 7.21 16.58 -2.95
N GLU A 187 5.96 16.95 -2.68
CA GLU A 187 5.28 18.08 -3.32
C GLU A 187 5.80 19.42 -2.79
N TYR A 188 6.35 19.44 -1.58
CA TYR A 188 6.86 20.64 -0.93
C TYR A 188 8.35 20.50 -0.57
N THR A 189 9.11 21.57 -0.80
CA THR A 189 10.57 21.57 -0.57
C THR A 189 10.95 21.32 0.89
N SER A 190 10.14 21.79 1.86
CA SER A 190 10.39 21.60 3.29
C SER A 190 10.33 20.12 3.68
N THR A 191 9.21 19.46 3.38
CA THR A 191 9.03 18.03 3.64
C THR A 191 9.97 17.17 2.81
N ALA A 192 10.25 17.54 1.55
CA ALA A 192 11.24 16.85 0.72
C ALA A 192 12.65 16.90 1.34
N SER A 193 13.02 18.02 1.98
CA SER A 193 14.30 18.15 2.68
C SER A 193 14.35 17.26 3.94
N THR A 194 13.24 17.16 4.68
CA THR A 194 13.11 16.26 5.83
C THR A 194 13.23 14.79 5.40
N VAL A 195 12.49 14.38 4.37
CA VAL A 195 12.57 13.03 3.78
C VAL A 195 13.99 12.73 3.32
N ALA A 196 14.64 13.66 2.61
CA ALA A 196 16.02 13.49 2.19
C ALA A 196 16.99 13.29 3.36
N GLY A 197 16.78 14.00 4.47
CA GLY A 197 17.55 13.81 5.71
C GLY A 197 17.36 12.41 6.32
N ILE A 198 16.12 11.96 6.42
CA ILE A 198 15.78 10.62 6.96
C ILE A 198 16.35 9.52 6.05
N VAL A 199 16.15 9.62 4.73
CA VAL A 199 16.66 8.63 3.77
C VAL A 199 18.18 8.58 3.78
N LYS A 200 18.89 9.72 3.89
CA LYS A 200 20.36 9.72 4.08
C LYS A 200 20.80 9.01 5.34
N GLN A 201 20.05 9.15 6.42
CA GLN A 201 20.35 8.47 7.69
C GLN A 201 20.14 6.95 7.57
N LEU A 202 19.13 6.52 6.80
CA LEU A 202 18.76 5.11 6.63
C LEU A 202 19.58 4.39 5.55
N ALA A 203 19.95 5.07 4.46
CA ALA A 203 20.75 4.54 3.36
C ALA A 203 22.27 4.56 3.68
N SER A 204 22.63 3.97 4.82
CA SER A 204 24.01 3.90 5.28
C SER A 204 24.89 3.00 4.39
N ALA A 205 26.21 3.17 4.48
CA ALA A 205 27.15 2.34 3.71
C ALA A 205 26.96 0.85 4.04
N GLY A 206 26.83 0.02 3.00
CA GLY A 206 26.57 -1.41 3.14
C GLY A 206 25.08 -1.78 3.24
N SER A 207 24.18 -0.80 3.43
CA SER A 207 22.75 -1.06 3.30
C SER A 207 22.40 -1.44 1.85
N LYS A 208 21.34 -2.24 1.71
CA LYS A 208 20.78 -2.63 0.41
C LYS A 208 19.71 -1.66 -0.09
N VAL A 209 19.63 -0.46 0.50
CA VAL A 209 18.73 0.61 0.08
C VAL A 209 19.15 1.12 -1.30
N LYS A 210 18.22 1.06 -2.25
CA LYS A 210 18.39 1.55 -3.64
C LYS A 210 17.64 2.85 -3.89
N GLY A 211 16.74 3.22 -2.99
CA GLY A 211 16.07 4.51 -3.01
C GLY A 211 14.69 4.43 -2.39
N ILE A 212 13.68 4.98 -3.06
CA ILE A 212 12.36 5.19 -2.48
C ILE A 212 11.22 4.59 -3.32
N THR A 213 10.13 4.25 -2.65
CA THR A 213 8.86 3.89 -3.28
C THR A 213 7.95 5.11 -3.28
N LEU A 214 7.31 5.39 -4.41
CA LEU A 214 6.28 6.39 -4.54
C LEU A 214 4.95 5.78 -4.95
N ASN A 215 3.88 6.46 -4.56
CA ASN A 215 2.50 6.16 -4.97
C ASN A 215 1.91 4.87 -4.39
N THR A 216 2.54 4.23 -3.40
CA THR A 216 2.01 3.02 -2.79
C THR A 216 0.56 3.22 -2.37
N SER A 217 -0.35 2.41 -2.91
CA SER A 217 -1.79 2.53 -2.69
C SER A 217 -2.41 3.87 -3.11
N ASN A 218 -1.81 4.61 -4.03
CA ASN A 218 -2.32 5.90 -4.48
C ASN A 218 -2.45 5.97 -6.02
N TYR A 219 -2.72 7.16 -6.56
CA TYR A 219 -3.32 7.32 -7.89
C TYR A 219 -2.55 8.28 -8.79
N GLN A 220 -1.42 8.84 -8.34
CA GLN A 220 -0.69 9.87 -9.08
C GLN A 220 -0.21 9.39 -10.44
N SER A 221 -0.32 10.27 -11.45
CA SER A 221 0.14 9.97 -12.80
C SER A 221 1.64 9.67 -12.82
N THR A 222 2.09 8.78 -13.70
CA THR A 222 3.53 8.45 -13.85
C THR A 222 4.39 9.70 -14.13
N SER A 223 3.88 10.69 -14.87
CA SER A 223 4.57 11.96 -15.10
C SER A 223 4.71 12.81 -13.83
N SER A 224 3.68 12.84 -12.99
CA SER A 224 3.75 13.51 -11.68
C SER A 224 4.79 12.82 -10.80
N LEU A 225 4.78 11.48 -10.76
CA LEU A 225 5.74 10.69 -9.99
C LEU A 225 7.19 10.86 -10.46
N ALA A 226 7.43 10.97 -11.76
CA ALA A 226 8.76 11.28 -12.29
C ALA A 226 9.28 12.65 -11.82
N THR A 227 8.38 13.63 -11.72
CA THR A 227 8.70 14.95 -11.17
C THR A 227 9.03 14.85 -9.67
N LEU A 228 8.23 14.13 -8.89
CA LEU A 228 8.47 13.93 -7.46
C LEU A 228 9.77 13.16 -7.20
N CYS A 229 10.09 12.14 -8.01
CA CYS A 229 11.38 11.45 -7.94
C CYS A 229 12.56 12.41 -8.17
N SER A 230 12.42 13.33 -9.14
CA SER A 230 13.43 14.36 -9.41
C SER A 230 13.57 15.36 -8.24
N ASN A 231 12.46 15.72 -7.59
CA ASN A 231 12.48 16.54 -6.37
C ASN A 231 13.24 15.83 -5.24
N PHE A 232 13.00 14.54 -5.03
CA PHE A 232 13.73 13.74 -4.06
C PHE A 232 15.23 13.69 -4.38
N GLN A 233 15.61 13.34 -5.62
CA GLN A 233 17.02 13.28 -6.02
C GLN A 233 17.74 14.63 -5.86
N SER A 234 17.03 15.73 -6.08
CA SER A 234 17.53 17.09 -5.84
C SER A 234 17.71 17.38 -4.34
N ALA A 235 16.72 17.05 -3.50
CA ALA A 235 16.77 17.28 -2.05
C ALA A 235 17.83 16.39 -1.36
N VAL A 236 17.95 15.14 -1.80
CA VAL A 236 18.98 14.21 -1.30
C VAL A 236 20.36 14.52 -1.90
N GLY A 237 20.43 15.24 -3.01
CA GLY A 237 21.69 15.59 -3.68
C GLY A 237 22.43 14.35 -4.19
N SER A 238 21.68 13.33 -4.61
CA SER A 238 22.22 12.09 -5.18
C SER A 238 21.30 11.59 -6.28
N THR A 239 21.91 11.18 -7.39
CA THR A 239 21.24 10.48 -8.48
C THR A 239 21.38 8.96 -8.37
N ASP A 240 22.15 8.46 -7.41
CA ASP A 240 22.38 7.02 -7.20
C ASP A 240 21.20 6.35 -6.46
N LEU A 241 20.37 7.15 -5.79
CA LEU A 241 19.12 6.69 -5.19
C LEU A 241 17.99 6.89 -6.20
N HIS A 242 17.41 5.78 -6.65
CA HIS A 242 16.36 5.75 -7.66
C HIS A 242 14.98 5.67 -7.02
N CYS A 243 13.93 5.69 -7.86
CA CYS A 243 12.56 5.48 -7.41
C CYS A 243 11.95 4.22 -8.00
N ILE A 244 10.92 3.70 -7.34
CA ILE A 244 9.96 2.77 -7.93
C ILE A 244 8.55 3.30 -7.74
N PHE A 245 7.66 3.05 -8.68
CA PHE A 245 6.30 3.59 -8.66
C PHE A 245 5.27 2.48 -8.55
N ASP A 246 4.35 2.59 -7.59
CA ASP A 246 3.13 1.80 -7.61
C ASP A 246 2.18 2.35 -8.69
N THR A 247 1.96 1.55 -9.73
CA THR A 247 1.06 1.85 -10.86
C THR A 247 -0.23 1.05 -10.79
N SER A 248 -0.52 0.39 -9.66
CA SER A 248 -1.70 -0.49 -9.50
C SER A 248 -3.04 0.16 -9.83
N ARG A 249 -3.18 1.48 -9.59
CA ARG A 249 -4.46 2.20 -9.72
C ARG A 249 -4.35 3.58 -10.36
N ASN A 250 -3.26 3.87 -11.07
CA ASN A 250 -2.94 5.25 -11.48
C ASN A 250 -3.23 5.59 -12.96
N TYR A 251 -3.95 4.75 -13.71
CA TYR A 251 -4.17 4.97 -15.15
C TYR A 251 -4.88 6.28 -15.46
N LYS A 252 -5.86 6.65 -14.62
CA LYS A 252 -6.63 7.89 -14.75
C LYS A 252 -5.98 9.09 -14.05
N GLY A 253 -4.84 8.88 -13.38
CA GLY A 253 -4.23 9.87 -12.51
C GLY A 253 -5.03 10.06 -11.21
N ALA A 254 -4.54 10.97 -10.38
CA ALA A 254 -5.18 11.30 -9.13
C ALA A 254 -6.45 12.15 -9.37
N PRO A 255 -7.46 12.02 -8.50
CA PRO A 255 -8.63 12.89 -8.56
C PRO A 255 -8.22 14.36 -8.32
N GLU A 256 -9.07 15.31 -8.71
CA GLU A 256 -8.82 16.75 -8.44
C GLU A 256 -8.86 17.06 -6.93
N SER A 257 -9.55 16.24 -6.14
CA SER A 257 -9.51 16.27 -4.68
C SER A 257 -8.30 15.52 -4.12
N ASP A 258 -8.00 15.70 -2.84
CA ASP A 258 -7.05 14.91 -2.06
C ASP A 258 -7.60 13.53 -1.64
N GLU A 259 -8.51 12.96 -2.43
CA GLU A 259 -9.14 11.69 -2.11
C GLU A 259 -8.17 10.53 -2.36
N TRP A 260 -8.10 9.64 -1.38
CA TRP A 260 -7.23 8.47 -1.42
C TRP A 260 -7.98 7.16 -1.16
N CYS A 261 -9.18 7.22 -0.58
CA CYS A 261 -9.88 6.05 -0.06
C CYS A 261 -10.90 5.56 -1.11
N ASN A 262 -10.65 4.38 -1.70
CA ASN A 262 -11.54 3.73 -2.68
C ASN A 262 -11.99 4.68 -3.81
N VAL A 263 -11.03 5.29 -4.53
CA VAL A 263 -11.31 6.30 -5.55
C VAL A 263 -12.05 5.68 -6.75
N LYS A 264 -13.28 6.13 -6.97
CA LYS A 264 -14.19 5.63 -8.02
C LYS A 264 -13.68 5.91 -9.43
N SER A 265 -13.09 7.09 -9.64
CA SER A 265 -12.60 7.54 -10.94
C SER A 265 -11.27 6.88 -11.38
N ALA A 266 -10.64 6.09 -10.52
CA ALA A 266 -9.34 5.47 -10.77
C ALA A 266 -9.40 4.28 -11.76
N GLY A 267 -8.26 3.92 -12.34
CA GLY A 267 -8.15 2.77 -13.24
C GLY A 267 -6.82 2.04 -13.07
N ILE A 268 -6.79 0.72 -13.30
CA ILE A 268 -5.57 -0.08 -13.20
C ILE A 268 -4.53 0.45 -14.19
N GLY A 269 -3.37 0.86 -13.68
CA GLY A 269 -2.29 1.49 -14.46
C GLY A 269 -1.38 0.50 -15.16
N THR A 270 -0.27 1.03 -15.67
CA THR A 270 0.75 0.28 -16.42
C THR A 270 1.18 -0.98 -15.67
N LEU A 271 1.35 -2.08 -16.41
CA LEU A 271 1.78 -3.38 -15.85
C LEU A 271 3.13 -3.27 -15.13
N PRO A 272 3.40 -4.13 -14.14
CA PRO A 272 4.70 -4.20 -13.48
C PRO A 272 5.82 -4.50 -14.48
N THR A 273 6.91 -3.73 -14.41
CA THR A 273 8.05 -3.87 -15.34
C THR A 273 9.29 -3.15 -14.82
N SER A 274 10.47 -3.69 -15.13
CA SER A 274 11.75 -2.99 -14.96
C SER A 274 12.13 -2.13 -16.17
N ASN A 275 11.38 -2.22 -17.27
CA ASN A 275 11.58 -1.40 -18.47
C ASN A 275 10.65 -0.19 -18.43
N THR A 276 10.94 0.75 -17.54
CA THR A 276 10.10 1.93 -17.26
C THR A 276 10.23 3.02 -18.33
N GLY A 277 11.34 3.01 -19.09
CA GLY A 277 11.71 4.11 -19.99
C GLY A 277 12.17 5.39 -19.28
N LEU A 278 12.31 5.36 -17.95
CA LEU A 278 12.71 6.50 -17.12
C LEU A 278 14.04 6.19 -16.43
N SER A 279 15.07 7.00 -16.67
CA SER A 279 16.44 6.68 -16.24
C SER A 279 16.65 6.65 -14.71
N ASN A 280 15.77 7.29 -13.95
CA ASN A 280 15.80 7.34 -12.48
C ASN A 280 14.69 6.50 -11.82
N VAL A 281 14.01 5.64 -12.59
CA VAL A 281 12.96 4.76 -12.08
C VAL A 281 13.26 3.32 -12.44
N ASP A 282 13.50 2.50 -11.43
CA ASP A 282 13.94 1.11 -11.64
C ASP A 282 12.78 0.19 -12.00
N TYR A 283 11.61 0.41 -11.40
CA TYR A 283 10.44 -0.46 -11.56
C TYR A 283 9.13 0.33 -11.54
N PHE A 284 8.20 -0.09 -12.40
CA PHE A 284 6.79 -0.01 -12.09
C PHE A 284 6.39 -1.29 -11.39
N VAL A 285 5.64 -1.16 -10.30
CA VAL A 285 5.15 -2.27 -9.48
C VAL A 285 3.64 -2.12 -9.31
N TRP A 286 2.95 -3.22 -9.06
CA TRP A 286 1.62 -3.17 -8.47
C TRP A 286 1.77 -3.51 -6.99
N ALA A 287 1.92 -2.49 -6.16
CA ALA A 287 2.11 -2.70 -4.73
C ALA A 287 0.75 -2.94 -4.06
N LYS A 288 -0.22 -2.04 -4.22
CA LYS A 288 -1.59 -2.28 -3.78
C LYS A 288 -2.30 -3.31 -4.68
N PRO A 289 -2.92 -4.36 -4.13
CA PRO A 289 -3.74 -5.27 -4.91
C PRO A 289 -4.97 -4.54 -5.49
N PRO A 290 -5.15 -4.48 -6.82
CA PRO A 290 -6.35 -3.91 -7.40
C PRO A 290 -7.60 -4.65 -6.91
N GLY A 291 -8.59 -3.91 -6.39
CA GLY A 291 -9.84 -4.45 -5.84
C GLY A 291 -9.86 -4.61 -4.32
N ASP A 292 -8.73 -4.63 -3.62
CA ASP A 292 -8.73 -4.65 -2.16
C ASP A 292 -9.08 -3.26 -1.60
N SER A 293 -10.07 -3.18 -0.71
CA SER A 293 -10.54 -1.92 -0.11
C SER A 293 -9.42 -1.20 0.65
N ASP A 294 -9.43 0.13 0.60
CA ASP A 294 -8.58 0.99 1.43
C ASP A 294 -9.14 1.19 2.85
N GLY A 295 -10.41 0.84 3.06
CA GLY A 295 -11.12 1.07 4.31
C GLY A 295 -12.61 1.26 4.07
N THR A 296 -13.35 1.52 5.14
CA THR A 296 -14.80 1.74 5.01
C THR A 296 -15.14 3.02 4.26
N CYS A 297 -14.24 4.00 4.27
CA CYS A 297 -14.32 5.26 3.52
C CYS A 297 -15.64 6.04 3.71
N SER A 298 -16.28 5.93 4.87
CA SER A 298 -17.58 6.57 5.13
C SER A 298 -17.49 8.09 5.25
N GLY A 299 -18.38 8.81 4.56
CA GLY A 299 -18.54 10.27 4.72
C GLY A 299 -17.40 11.11 4.13
N ARG A 300 -16.68 10.58 3.14
CA ARG A 300 -15.56 11.25 2.46
C ARG A 300 -16.03 12.06 1.25
N THR A 301 -15.23 12.17 0.20
CA THR A 301 -15.60 12.92 -1.01
C THR A 301 -16.62 12.15 -1.88
N PRO A 302 -17.32 12.81 -2.83
CA PRO A 302 -18.20 12.12 -3.77
C PRO A 302 -17.53 11.09 -4.68
N ASP A 303 -16.20 11.17 -4.82
CA ASP A 303 -15.41 10.23 -5.61
C ASP A 303 -14.91 9.05 -4.76
N SER A 304 -15.18 9.03 -3.45
CA SER A 304 -14.88 7.92 -2.57
C SER A 304 -16.02 6.91 -2.54
N MET A 305 -15.72 5.64 -2.78
CA MET A 305 -16.68 4.55 -2.64
C MET A 305 -16.69 4.04 -1.20
N GLN A 306 -17.84 4.09 -0.54
CA GLN A 306 -18.01 3.44 0.74
C GLN A 306 -17.87 1.92 0.57
N GLY A 307 -16.87 1.33 1.21
CA GLY A 307 -16.46 -0.05 1.00
C GLY A 307 -16.47 -0.90 2.26
N PRO A 308 -16.04 -2.18 2.16
CA PRO A 308 -15.74 -3.01 3.32
C PRO A 308 -14.47 -2.53 4.03
N GLY A 309 -14.12 -3.15 5.15
CA GLY A 309 -12.89 -2.85 5.88
C GLY A 309 -11.62 -3.00 5.02
N ALA A 310 -10.53 -2.35 5.44
CA ALA A 310 -9.28 -2.30 4.68
C ALA A 310 -8.71 -3.71 4.43
N GLY A 311 -8.33 -3.99 3.19
CA GLY A 311 -7.81 -5.30 2.78
C GLY A 311 -8.87 -6.35 2.47
N VAL A 312 -10.16 -6.02 2.56
CA VAL A 312 -11.24 -6.89 2.06
C VAL A 312 -11.49 -6.61 0.59
N PHE A 313 -11.66 -7.65 -0.23
CA PHE A 313 -12.00 -7.47 -1.65
C PHE A 313 -13.31 -6.69 -1.82
N PHE A 314 -13.26 -5.65 -2.62
CA PHE A 314 -14.38 -4.76 -2.92
C PHE A 314 -14.69 -4.83 -4.41
N ASP A 315 -15.60 -5.73 -4.79
CA ASP A 315 -15.92 -6.01 -6.19
C ASP A 315 -16.40 -4.80 -6.98
N GLU A 316 -17.20 -3.89 -6.38
CA GLU A 316 -17.66 -2.69 -7.09
C GLU A 316 -16.48 -1.76 -7.45
N LEU A 317 -15.54 -1.57 -6.51
CA LEU A 317 -14.29 -0.83 -6.78
C LEU A 317 -13.42 -1.57 -7.81
N PHE A 318 -13.36 -2.90 -7.72
CA PHE A 318 -12.60 -3.70 -8.68
C PHE A 318 -13.13 -3.53 -10.11
N GLN A 319 -14.45 -3.57 -10.29
CA GLN A 319 -15.10 -3.38 -11.58
C GLN A 319 -14.79 -2.00 -12.18
N THR A 320 -14.82 -0.93 -11.38
CA THR A 320 -14.46 0.41 -11.87
C THR A 320 -12.99 0.49 -12.25
N LEU A 321 -12.09 -0.02 -11.40
CA LEU A 321 -10.66 -0.06 -11.66
C LEU A 321 -10.32 -0.82 -12.95
N TRP A 322 -10.91 -2.01 -13.14
CA TRP A 322 -10.70 -2.85 -14.32
C TRP A 322 -11.22 -2.16 -15.59
N ASN A 323 -12.49 -1.76 -15.60
CA ASN A 323 -13.14 -1.18 -16.77
C ASN A 323 -12.50 0.13 -17.22
N GLN A 324 -11.92 0.88 -16.28
CA GLN A 324 -11.24 2.14 -16.56
C GLN A 324 -9.74 1.96 -16.80
N GLY A 325 -9.17 0.77 -16.62
CA GLY A 325 -7.74 0.52 -16.61
C GLY A 325 -7.12 0.16 -17.97
N VAL A 326 -5.80 0.05 -17.98
CA VAL A 326 -4.98 -0.19 -19.18
C VAL A 326 -5.30 -1.51 -19.88
N LEU A 327 -5.70 -2.55 -19.12
CA LEU A 327 -6.01 -3.86 -19.71
C LEU A 327 -7.21 -3.78 -20.65
N VAL A 328 -8.26 -3.04 -20.26
CA VAL A 328 -9.44 -2.81 -21.11
C VAL A 328 -9.15 -1.73 -22.15
N ALA A 329 -8.58 -0.59 -21.72
CA ALA A 329 -8.43 0.58 -22.59
C ALA A 329 -7.42 0.40 -23.72
N GLU A 330 -6.35 -0.38 -23.50
CA GLU A 330 -5.21 -0.48 -24.44
C GLU A 330 -4.89 -1.91 -24.85
N MET A 331 -5.14 -2.89 -23.97
CA MET A 331 -4.77 -4.30 -24.24
C MET A 331 -5.94 -5.14 -24.78
N GLY A 332 -7.13 -4.55 -24.94
CA GLY A 332 -8.28 -5.19 -25.59
C GLY A 332 -8.98 -6.28 -24.76
N PHE A 333 -8.80 -6.27 -23.43
CA PHE A 333 -9.59 -7.14 -22.55
C PHE A 333 -11.05 -6.69 -22.49
N ASP A 334 -11.95 -7.65 -22.29
CA ASP A 334 -13.37 -7.36 -22.10
C ASP A 334 -13.62 -6.57 -20.80
N PRO A 335 -14.55 -5.59 -20.80
CA PRO A 335 -15.03 -4.99 -19.57
C PRO A 335 -15.85 -6.00 -18.76
N ILE A 336 -15.88 -5.83 -17.44
CA ILE A 336 -16.84 -6.49 -16.57
C ILE A 336 -18.19 -5.78 -16.74
N ASP A 337 -19.13 -6.50 -17.34
CA ASP A 337 -20.49 -6.05 -17.67
C ASP A 337 -21.57 -6.92 -17.00
N GLY A 338 -21.16 -7.76 -16.04
CA GLY A 338 -22.02 -8.74 -15.37
C GLY A 338 -22.12 -10.09 -16.08
N THR A 339 -21.57 -10.24 -17.28
CA THR A 339 -21.56 -11.53 -18.00
C THR A 339 -20.48 -12.45 -17.44
N ILE A 340 -20.87 -13.69 -17.12
CA ILE A 340 -19.92 -14.74 -16.70
C ILE A 340 -19.13 -15.20 -17.93
N ARG A 341 -17.80 -15.09 -17.86
CA ARG A 341 -16.85 -15.48 -18.91
C ARG A 341 -15.91 -16.55 -18.38
N SER A 342 -15.51 -17.49 -19.23
CA SER A 342 -14.39 -18.39 -18.95
C SER A 342 -13.19 -17.91 -19.77
N TYR A 343 -12.11 -17.51 -19.11
CA TYR A 343 -10.86 -17.16 -19.79
C TYR A 343 -9.95 -18.40 -19.87
N LEU A 344 -10.40 -19.40 -20.62
CA LEU A 344 -9.44 -20.38 -21.14
C LEU A 344 -8.60 -19.61 -22.16
N SER A 345 -7.32 -19.41 -21.85
CA SER A 345 -6.36 -18.80 -22.76
C SER A 345 -6.48 -19.50 -24.11
N SER A 346 -6.99 -18.82 -25.13
CA SER A 346 -6.84 -19.26 -26.50
C SER A 346 -5.35 -19.16 -26.82
N GLU A 347 -4.64 -20.27 -26.66
CA GLU A 347 -3.46 -20.51 -27.48
C GLU A 347 -3.91 -20.35 -28.94
N SER A 348 -3.16 -19.51 -29.64
CA SER A 348 -3.30 -19.15 -31.04
C SER A 348 -3.67 -20.33 -31.95
N ASP A 349 -4.87 -20.31 -32.53
CA ASP A 349 -5.14 -21.07 -33.75
C ASP A 349 -4.70 -20.21 -34.95
N ASP A 350 -3.51 -20.53 -35.43
CA ASP A 350 -3.02 -20.15 -36.76
C ASP A 350 -3.85 -20.88 -37.83
N SER A 351 -4.06 -20.17 -38.92
CA SER A 351 -4.90 -20.50 -40.07
C SER A 351 -4.56 -21.85 -40.72
N SER A 352 -5.57 -22.64 -41.06
CA SER A 352 -5.59 -23.28 -42.38
C SER A 352 -7.00 -23.57 -42.90
N THR A 353 -7.22 -23.04 -44.09
CA THR A 353 -8.39 -23.20 -44.96
C THR A 353 -8.43 -24.61 -45.53
N THR A 354 -9.55 -25.35 -45.42
CA THR A 354 -9.91 -26.38 -46.43
C THR A 354 -11.43 -26.64 -46.45
N THR A 355 -12.06 -26.08 -47.49
CA THR A 355 -13.09 -26.64 -48.38
C THR A 355 -14.22 -27.55 -47.86
N GLN A 356 -15.43 -27.12 -48.23
CA GLN A 356 -16.70 -27.85 -48.31
C GLN A 356 -16.61 -29.34 -48.70
N SER A 357 -17.43 -30.17 -48.06
CA SER A 357 -18.37 -31.04 -48.80
C SER A 357 -19.52 -31.53 -47.92
N SER A 358 -20.73 -31.36 -48.43
CA SER A 358 -21.99 -31.88 -47.91
C SER A 358 -22.25 -33.28 -48.47
N SER A 359 -22.78 -34.21 -47.67
CA SER A 359 -23.76 -35.20 -48.14
C SER A 359 -24.47 -35.90 -46.99
N ASP A 360 -25.79 -35.99 -47.15
CA ASP A 360 -26.78 -36.62 -46.28
C ASP A 360 -26.73 -38.17 -46.26
N GLN A 361 -27.14 -38.80 -45.15
CA GLN A 361 -28.40 -39.57 -44.99
C GLN A 361 -28.29 -40.71 -43.95
N GLN A 362 -29.26 -40.69 -43.00
CA GLN A 362 -30.13 -41.76 -42.44
C GLN A 362 -29.45 -43.07 -41.92
N GLN A 363 -29.84 -43.73 -40.80
CA GLN A 363 -31.17 -43.97 -40.23
C GLN A 363 -31.09 -44.72 -38.85
N GLN A 364 -31.98 -44.35 -37.92
CA GLN A 364 -32.75 -45.15 -36.91
C GLN A 364 -32.10 -46.12 -35.89
N ASN A 365 -32.37 -45.86 -34.58
CA ASN A 365 -33.28 -46.62 -33.67
C ASN A 365 -33.20 -46.00 -32.25
N GLN A 366 -34.24 -45.35 -31.71
CA GLN A 366 -35.35 -45.86 -30.86
C GLN A 366 -34.95 -46.41 -29.48
N ASP A 367 -35.28 -45.64 -28.42
CA ASP A 367 -36.19 -45.97 -27.29
C ASP A 367 -36.08 -44.83 -26.24
N GLN A 368 -37.05 -43.90 -26.11
CA GLN A 368 -38.14 -43.85 -25.11
C GLN A 368 -37.71 -44.30 -23.70
N GLU A 369 -37.79 -43.46 -22.66
CA GLU A 369 -39.04 -43.11 -21.98
C GLU A 369 -38.95 -41.80 -21.16
N ALA A 370 -40.10 -41.13 -21.02
CA ALA A 370 -40.30 -39.82 -20.44
C ALA A 370 -41.19 -39.87 -19.17
N ALA A 371 -40.99 -38.92 -18.25
CA ALA A 371 -41.99 -38.34 -17.33
C ALA A 371 -41.34 -37.09 -16.71
N ILE A 372 -41.72 -35.82 -16.89
CA ILE A 372 -42.99 -35.05 -16.88
C ILE A 372 -43.70 -35.04 -15.51
N TYR A 373 -43.50 -33.90 -14.82
CA TYR A 373 -44.40 -33.09 -13.97
C TYR A 373 -45.21 -33.75 -12.83
N ASN A 374 -45.15 -33.18 -11.62
CA ASN A 374 -46.07 -32.09 -11.27
C ASN A 374 -45.75 -31.38 -9.94
N SER A 375 -46.07 -30.08 -9.94
CA SER A 375 -46.21 -29.15 -8.83
C SER A 375 -47.45 -29.41 -7.97
N THR A 376 -47.45 -29.05 -6.69
CA THR A 376 -48.49 -28.18 -6.09
C THR A 376 -48.07 -27.64 -4.72
N ALA A 377 -48.35 -26.34 -4.52
CA ALA A 377 -48.32 -25.62 -3.25
C ALA A 377 -49.63 -25.83 -2.46
N LEU A 378 -49.64 -25.46 -1.17
CA LEU A 378 -50.64 -24.55 -0.59
C LEU A 378 -50.29 -24.15 0.86
N ALA A 379 -50.76 -22.95 1.19
CA ALA A 379 -50.42 -22.11 2.33
C ALA A 379 -51.47 -22.16 3.45
N SER A 380 -51.08 -21.62 4.62
CA SER A 380 -51.85 -20.89 5.66
C SER A 380 -51.09 -21.04 6.98
N SER A 381 -50.98 -20.14 7.95
CA SER A 381 -51.38 -18.76 8.22
C SER A 381 -50.98 -18.53 9.69
N GLU A 382 -50.44 -17.35 10.02
CA GLU A 382 -50.53 -16.59 11.28
C GLU A 382 -50.95 -17.33 12.59
N ASP A 383 -50.14 -17.22 13.66
CA ASP A 383 -50.56 -16.48 14.87
C ASP A 383 -49.37 -16.11 15.77
N GLN A 384 -49.44 -14.91 16.34
CA GLN A 384 -48.56 -14.41 17.40
C GLN A 384 -49.11 -14.86 18.76
N THR A 385 -48.23 -15.20 19.72
CA THR A 385 -48.37 -14.70 21.10
C THR A 385 -47.13 -15.05 21.95
N THR A 386 -46.40 -14.01 22.33
CA THR A 386 -45.44 -13.98 23.43
C THR A 386 -46.17 -14.01 24.78
N GLN A 387 -45.76 -14.91 25.68
CA GLN A 387 -45.95 -14.74 27.12
C GLN A 387 -44.59 -14.78 27.83
N GLN A 388 -44.40 -13.74 28.64
CA GLN A 388 -43.35 -13.50 29.61
C GLN A 388 -43.79 -14.09 30.96
N SER A 389 -42.88 -14.70 31.74
CA SER A 389 -42.67 -14.39 33.18
C SER A 389 -41.92 -15.49 33.96
N THR A 390 -40.91 -15.01 34.72
CA THR A 390 -40.45 -15.41 36.08
C THR A 390 -39.85 -16.79 36.38
N GLY A 391 -38.54 -16.79 36.65
CA GLY A 391 -37.97 -16.81 38.02
C GLY A 391 -37.78 -18.16 38.73
N ALA A 392 -36.53 -18.49 39.08
CA ALA A 392 -36.10 -18.93 40.43
C ALA A 392 -34.60 -19.27 40.49
N GLN A 393 -33.91 -18.71 41.49
CA GLN A 393 -32.61 -19.14 41.99
C GLN A 393 -32.74 -20.45 42.78
N THR A 394 -31.68 -21.26 42.85
CA THR A 394 -31.33 -22.02 44.08
C THR A 394 -29.86 -22.40 44.09
N SER A 395 -29.26 -22.20 45.28
CA SER A 395 -27.89 -22.47 45.71
C SER A 395 -27.63 -23.94 46.03
N TYR A 396 -26.38 -24.39 45.94
CA TYR A 396 -25.85 -25.47 46.80
C TYR A 396 -24.39 -25.19 47.20
N GLN A 397 -24.10 -25.44 48.48
CA GLN A 397 -22.82 -25.21 49.15
C GLN A 397 -22.31 -26.53 49.78
N ALA A 398 -21.01 -26.78 49.58
CA ALA A 398 -19.98 -27.46 50.40
C ALA A 398 -20.19 -28.86 51.05
N THR A 399 -19.11 -29.67 50.97
CA THR A 399 -18.53 -30.40 52.12
C THR A 399 -17.05 -30.76 51.90
N GLN A 400 -16.28 -30.73 53.00
CA GLN A 400 -14.82 -30.92 53.17
C GLN A 400 -14.39 -32.39 53.33
N THR A 401 -13.08 -32.67 53.20
CA THR A 401 -12.29 -33.49 54.15
C THR A 401 -10.78 -33.16 54.13
N ASP A 402 -10.18 -33.15 55.32
CA ASP A 402 -8.77 -32.89 55.73
C ASP A 402 -7.74 -34.00 55.41
N SER A 403 -6.43 -33.65 55.36
CA SER A 403 -5.37 -34.19 56.26
C SER A 403 -3.95 -33.66 55.94
N ALA A 404 -3.13 -33.58 57.00
CA ALA A 404 -1.92 -32.77 57.19
C ALA A 404 -0.55 -33.45 56.90
N LEU A 405 0.54 -32.65 56.80
CA LEU A 405 1.79 -32.70 57.62
C LEU A 405 2.97 -31.90 57.00
N SER A 406 3.66 -31.14 57.88
CA SER A 406 4.97 -30.42 57.72
C SER A 406 6.17 -31.38 57.90
N PRO A 407 7.48 -31.04 57.68
CA PRO A 407 8.16 -29.80 58.12
C PRO A 407 9.36 -29.23 57.29
N THR A 408 9.80 -28.03 57.70
CA THR A 408 10.99 -27.21 57.32
C THR A 408 12.35 -27.81 57.73
N PRO A 409 13.51 -27.36 57.17
CA PRO A 409 14.36 -26.31 57.83
C PRO A 409 15.12 -25.37 56.83
N THR A 410 15.27 -24.03 57.02
CA THR A 410 16.18 -23.21 57.87
C THR A 410 17.48 -22.71 57.18
N SER A 411 17.78 -21.40 57.39
CA SER A 411 19.03 -20.62 57.20
C SER A 411 19.32 -20.06 55.80
N ALA A 412 19.80 -18.82 55.58
CA ALA A 412 20.50 -17.88 56.47
C ALA A 412 20.31 -16.40 56.05
N THR A 413 20.38 -15.54 57.07
CA THR A 413 20.39 -14.06 57.07
C THR A 413 21.77 -13.49 56.71
N LYS A 414 21.82 -12.31 56.06
CA LYS A 414 22.75 -11.24 56.48
C LYS A 414 22.21 -9.85 56.17
N ALA A 415 22.32 -8.98 57.17
CA ALA A 415 21.78 -7.63 57.28
C ALA A 415 22.81 -6.54 56.94
N SER A 416 22.30 -5.33 56.71
CA SER A 416 22.83 -3.96 56.94
C SER A 416 22.24 -3.04 55.86
N ASP A 417 21.77 -1.81 56.09
CA ASP A 417 21.73 -0.98 57.28
C ASP A 417 20.66 0.12 57.11
N THR A 418 20.42 0.84 58.20
CA THR A 418 19.22 1.59 58.57
C THR A 418 19.22 3.07 58.12
N SER A 419 18.07 3.65 57.75
CA SER A 419 17.62 5.02 58.17
C SER A 419 16.15 5.27 57.77
N GLN A 420 15.22 5.10 58.72
CA GLN A 420 14.43 6.16 59.41
C GLN A 420 13.16 6.63 58.65
N ILE A 421 11.95 6.26 59.10
CA ILE A 421 11.07 6.94 60.11
C ILE A 421 10.55 8.27 59.50
N SER A 422 9.25 8.57 59.30
CA SER A 422 7.95 8.26 59.92
C SER A 422 6.86 8.63 58.87
N THR A 423 5.56 8.34 58.89
CA THR A 423 4.54 8.18 59.97
C THR A 423 3.23 7.72 59.30
N GLU A 424 2.51 6.85 60.01
CA GLU A 424 1.04 6.79 60.24
C GLU A 424 0.06 6.96 59.05
N SER A 425 -0.67 5.90 58.67
CA SER A 425 -1.91 5.38 59.30
C SER A 425 -3.14 6.26 59.07
N SER A 426 -4.12 5.76 58.29
CA SER A 426 -5.49 5.45 58.75
C SER A 426 -6.46 5.26 57.58
N ASP A 427 -7.32 4.27 57.74
CA ASP A 427 -8.42 3.82 56.89
C ASP A 427 -9.44 4.91 56.47
N SER A 428 -10.09 4.72 55.32
CA SER A 428 -11.54 4.45 55.26
C SER A 428 -12.06 4.33 53.82
N SER A 429 -12.92 3.34 53.65
CA SER A 429 -13.71 3.04 52.45
C SER A 429 -14.95 3.95 52.38
N ALA A 430 -15.30 4.45 51.19
CA ALA A 430 -16.71 4.67 50.81
C ALA A 430 -16.88 4.87 49.30
N VAL A 431 -18.01 4.34 48.83
CA VAL A 431 -18.47 4.15 47.45
C VAL A 431 -19.04 5.44 46.81
N GLY A 432 -18.85 5.59 45.50
CA GLY A 432 -19.88 6.14 44.60
C GLY A 432 -19.73 7.59 44.12
N THR A 433 -19.18 7.78 42.91
CA THR A 433 -19.53 8.91 41.98
C THR A 433 -18.90 8.70 40.58
N GLY A 434 -19.06 7.50 40.01
CA GLY A 434 -18.56 7.17 38.68
C GLY A 434 -19.59 7.35 37.58
N THR A 435 -20.09 8.58 37.33
CA THR A 435 -20.89 8.86 36.11
C THR A 435 -20.92 10.32 35.68
N ILE A 436 -20.65 11.29 36.57
CA ILE A 436 -20.73 12.72 36.23
C ILE A 436 -19.41 13.28 35.66
N VAL A 437 -18.26 12.65 35.96
CA VAL A 437 -16.95 13.11 35.46
C VAL A 437 -16.72 12.75 33.99
N VAL A 438 -17.30 11.64 33.50
CA VAL A 438 -17.12 11.20 32.10
C VAL A 438 -17.87 12.12 31.12
N ILE A 439 -19.06 12.61 31.49
CA ILE A 439 -19.84 13.51 30.61
C ILE A 439 -19.17 14.89 30.50
N ALA A 440 -18.57 15.41 31.58
CA ALA A 440 -17.87 16.68 31.56
C ALA A 440 -16.58 16.64 30.72
N VAL A 441 -15.83 15.53 30.77
CA VAL A 441 -14.62 15.33 29.97
C VAL A 441 -14.96 15.17 28.48
N VAL A 442 -16.05 14.45 28.15
CA VAL A 442 -16.53 14.30 26.77
C VAL A 442 -17.06 15.64 26.23
N ALA A 443 -17.81 16.41 27.02
CA ALA A 443 -18.29 17.73 26.60
C ALA A 443 -17.14 18.72 26.39
N ALA A 444 -16.12 18.72 27.25
CA ALA A 444 -14.92 19.55 27.08
C ALA A 444 -14.12 19.14 25.83
N ALA A 445 -14.00 17.84 25.55
CA ALA A 445 -13.35 17.34 24.34
C ALA A 445 -14.11 17.73 23.07
N VAL A 446 -15.45 17.67 23.06
CA VAL A 446 -16.28 18.09 21.93
C VAL A 446 -16.19 19.60 21.69
N VAL A 447 -16.16 20.42 22.74
CA VAL A 447 -15.97 21.87 22.62
C VAL A 447 -14.56 22.22 22.12
N ALA A 448 -13.53 21.50 22.57
CA ALA A 448 -12.17 21.64 22.06
C ALA A 448 -12.05 21.25 20.58
N LEU A 449 -12.67 20.14 20.17
CA LEU A 449 -12.75 19.69 18.77
C LEU A 449 -13.48 20.71 17.88
N ALA A 450 -14.61 21.24 18.35
CA ALA A 450 -15.35 22.28 17.63
C ALA A 450 -14.54 23.59 17.49
N ALA A 451 -13.77 23.96 18.51
CA ALA A 451 -12.87 25.11 18.47
C ALA A 451 -11.72 24.89 17.48
N ILE A 452 -11.10 23.70 17.46
CA ILE A 452 -10.03 23.33 16.53
C ILE A 452 -10.55 23.31 15.08
N MET A 453 -11.74 22.75 14.85
CA MET A 453 -12.41 22.78 13.54
C MET A 453 -12.73 24.22 13.10
N GLY A 454 -13.18 25.08 14.03
CA GLY A 454 -13.43 26.50 13.76
C GLY A 454 -12.17 27.28 13.38
N VAL A 455 -11.03 26.98 14.02
CA VAL A 455 -9.73 27.57 13.68
C VAL A 455 -9.25 27.08 12.31
N ARG A 456 -9.34 25.77 12.04
CA ARG A 456 -9.00 25.19 10.72
C ARG A 456 -9.86 25.77 9.60
N HIS A 457 -11.16 25.96 9.83
CA HIS A 457 -12.06 26.57 8.83
C HIS A 457 -11.69 28.04 8.55
N ARG A 458 -11.31 28.82 9.58
CA ARG A 458 -10.84 30.20 9.39
C ARG A 458 -9.50 30.27 8.66
N GLN A 459 -8.56 29.37 8.95
CA GLN A 459 -7.28 29.31 8.26
C GLN A 459 -7.45 28.90 6.79
N LYS A 460 -8.32 27.94 6.49
CA LYS A 460 -8.64 27.52 5.11
C LYS A 460 -9.32 28.64 4.33
N LYS A 461 -10.19 29.43 4.97
CA LYS A 461 -10.79 30.63 4.37
C LYS A 461 -9.72 31.70 4.04
N MET A 462 -8.79 31.96 4.96
CA MET A 462 -7.69 32.90 4.72
C MET A 462 -6.74 32.44 3.60
N LEU A 463 -6.49 31.13 3.48
CA LEU A 463 -5.68 30.55 2.40
C LEU A 463 -6.38 30.67 1.03
N ASN A 464 -7.70 30.52 1.00
CA ASN A 464 -8.50 30.65 -0.22
C ASN A 464 -8.66 32.12 -0.65
N ASP A 465 -8.79 33.04 0.31
CA ASP A 465 -8.82 34.48 0.02
C ASP A 465 -7.45 34.96 -0.51
N ALA A 466 -6.35 34.35 -0.08
CA ALA A 466 -5.00 34.59 -0.62
C ALA A 466 -4.77 33.99 -2.03
N LYS A 467 -5.64 33.09 -2.49
CA LYS A 467 -5.59 32.46 -3.83
C LYS A 467 -6.44 33.17 -4.89
N SER A 468 -7.12 34.28 -4.57
CA SER A 468 -7.81 35.06 -5.59
C SER A 468 -6.81 35.79 -6.50
N PRO A 469 -6.82 35.56 -7.83
CA PRO A 469 -5.95 36.28 -8.75
C PRO A 469 -6.38 37.76 -8.81
N ALA A 470 -5.42 38.68 -8.73
CA ALA A 470 -5.63 40.07 -9.07
C ALA A 470 -6.22 40.16 -10.49
N GLN A 471 -7.33 40.90 -10.64
CA GLN A 471 -7.96 41.12 -11.94
C GLN A 471 -6.94 41.64 -12.97
N PRO A 472 -6.97 41.16 -14.23
CA PRO A 472 -6.09 41.67 -15.26
C PRO A 472 -6.47 43.12 -15.59
N VAL A 473 -5.51 44.03 -15.45
CA VAL A 473 -5.62 45.41 -15.93
C VAL A 473 -5.69 45.38 -17.46
N ASN A 474 -6.82 45.84 -18.01
CA ASN A 474 -7.10 45.94 -19.43
C ASN A 474 -6.21 47.03 -20.10
N PRO A 475 -5.36 46.71 -21.10
CA PRO A 475 -4.53 47.69 -21.78
C PRO A 475 -5.29 48.32 -22.96
N ALA A 476 -6.30 49.13 -22.66
CA ALA A 476 -7.02 49.92 -23.67
C ALA A 476 -7.74 51.14 -23.09
N ALA A 477 -7.04 52.02 -22.36
CA ALA A 477 -7.47 53.41 -22.12
C ALA A 477 -6.39 54.22 -21.38
N MET A 478 -5.38 54.75 -22.07
CA MET A 478 -4.73 56.02 -21.69
C MET A 478 -4.08 56.65 -22.93
N THR A 479 -4.91 57.21 -23.79
CA THR A 479 -4.54 58.36 -24.61
C THR A 479 -4.61 59.61 -23.72
N ASN A 480 -3.63 60.51 -23.91
CA ASN A 480 -3.49 61.84 -23.33
C ASN A 480 -2.99 61.93 -21.88
N PHE A 481 -1.67 61.99 -21.70
CA PHE A 481 -1.09 63.06 -20.89
C PHE A 481 0.26 63.51 -21.47
N ARG A 482 0.27 64.78 -21.85
CA ARG A 482 1.35 65.55 -22.46
C ARG A 482 2.27 66.02 -21.31
N ALA A 483 3.49 65.51 -21.25
CA ALA A 483 4.54 66.07 -20.41
C ALA A 483 5.45 66.96 -21.28
N GLN A 484 5.56 68.21 -20.86
CA GLN A 484 6.32 69.28 -21.51
C GLN A 484 7.83 68.97 -21.48
N LEU A 485 8.45 68.95 -22.66
CA LEU A 485 9.89 69.13 -22.82
C LEU A 485 10.22 70.60 -22.56
N THR A 486 10.77 70.88 -21.38
CA THR A 486 11.46 72.14 -21.12
C THR A 486 12.93 71.97 -21.49
N VAL A 487 13.30 72.60 -22.60
CA VAL A 487 14.67 72.78 -23.07
C VAL A 487 15.40 73.73 -22.12
N MET A 488 16.50 73.28 -21.51
CA MET A 488 17.57 74.18 -21.09
C MET A 488 18.85 73.81 -21.83
N ARG A 489 19.26 74.75 -22.68
CA ARG A 489 20.57 74.85 -23.32
C ARG A 489 21.60 75.16 -22.24
N ASP A 490 22.64 74.36 -22.14
CA ASP A 490 23.93 74.82 -21.64
C ASP A 490 24.67 75.51 -22.80
N SER A 491 25.03 76.77 -22.57
CA SER A 491 26.06 77.48 -23.31
C SER A 491 27.34 77.42 -22.47
N ASP A 492 28.47 77.35 -23.16
CA ASP A 492 29.82 77.65 -22.66
C ASP A 492 30.56 76.52 -21.90
N VAL A 493 31.46 75.80 -22.59
CA VAL A 493 32.90 76.14 -22.70
C VAL A 493 33.70 74.90 -23.17
N LEU A 494 34.30 75.06 -24.37
CA LEU A 494 35.49 74.44 -24.98
C LEU A 494 35.66 72.92 -25.07
#